data_AF-A0A956LIC7-F1
#
_entry.id   AF-A0A956LIC7-F1
#
_cell.length_a   1.000
_cell.length_b   1.000
_cell.length_c   1.000
_cell.angle_alpha   90.00
_cell.angle_beta   90.00
_cell.angle_gamma   90.00
#
_symmetry.space_group_name_H-M   'P 1'
#
loop_
_entity.id
_entity.type
_entity.pdbx_description
1 polymer ?
#
loop_
_entity_poly.entity_id
_entity_poly.type
_entity_poly.pdbx_seq_one_letter_code
_entity_poly.pdbx_strand_id
1 'polypeptide(L)'
;MDAPEADGQDADARVQQRVEALVAARTAKLTAELSLERDARTRAEQLRAGVARHASRLELLTQLILDFSTIRSLSELLELAAFAVDQLFPAAARSSVALLEDGGARMRLYQVVGDDEVLPAGSLVSVPKDMSQLDGAARVRLGAGVRPSSVEMQALAVAGLRDFITAPLQSKGRVIGTLNIGAATSDAFSDDDVDLLAHVGVAMAVNIEFARVVERLDGAISSQHKTNLALARELRERERAQQVARERERQLAEQHAELLAMSTPLLPIGEAVLVLPLVGVLSRERTTRLAEVAPA
;
A
#
# COMPACT_ATOMS: atom_id res chain seq x y z
N MET A 1 -110.82 -6.77 10.19
CA MET A 1 -109.83 -7.60 9.51
C MET A 1 -108.97 -6.64 8.72
N ASP A 2 -107.67 -6.65 9.01
CA ASP A 2 -106.55 -6.07 8.26
C ASP A 2 -106.49 -4.53 8.10
N ALA A 3 -105.34 -3.85 8.24
CA ALA A 3 -103.96 -4.29 8.22
C ALA A 3 -103.04 -3.40 9.12
N PRO A 4 -102.15 -3.97 9.95
CA PRO A 4 -101.07 -3.27 10.65
C PRO A 4 -99.74 -3.30 9.86
N GLU A 5 -99.77 -3.38 8.53
CA GLU A 5 -98.58 -3.65 7.69
C GLU A 5 -97.71 -2.43 7.34
N ALA A 6 -98.24 -1.20 7.41
CA ALA A 6 -97.49 0.00 6.98
C ALA A 6 -96.44 0.48 8.00
N ASP A 7 -96.68 0.25 9.30
CA ASP A 7 -95.76 0.70 10.38
C ASP A 7 -94.56 -0.25 10.53
N GLY A 8 -94.73 -1.53 10.18
CA GLY A 8 -93.68 -2.54 10.15
C GLY A 8 -92.65 -2.31 9.03
N GLN A 9 -93.10 -1.92 7.83
CA GLN A 9 -92.22 -1.65 6.69
C GLN A 9 -91.32 -0.42 6.91
N ASP A 10 -91.82 0.62 7.57
CA ASP A 10 -91.06 1.84 7.87
C ASP A 10 -90.11 1.65 9.07
N ALA A 11 -90.43 0.72 9.98
CA ALA A 11 -89.52 0.27 11.03
C ALA A 11 -88.37 -0.60 10.46
N ASP A 12 -88.68 -1.54 9.56
CA ASP A 12 -87.69 -2.40 8.90
C ASP A 12 -86.73 -1.59 8.03
N ALA A 13 -87.23 -0.60 7.28
CA ALA A 13 -86.40 0.30 6.49
C ALA A 13 -85.41 1.11 7.36
N ARG A 14 -85.84 1.55 8.55
CA ARG A 14 -84.98 2.27 9.51
C ARG A 14 -83.93 1.37 10.16
N VAL A 15 -84.28 0.13 10.48
CA VAL A 15 -83.33 -0.88 10.99
C VAL A 15 -82.31 -1.22 9.92
N GLN A 16 -82.76 -1.48 8.69
CA GLN A 16 -81.91 -1.77 7.53
C GLN A 16 -80.93 -0.63 7.25
N GLN A 17 -81.41 0.62 7.22
CA GLN A 17 -80.56 1.80 7.02
C GLN A 17 -79.51 1.97 8.15
N ARG A 18 -79.88 1.66 9.40
CA ARG A 18 -78.95 1.72 10.53
C ARG A 18 -77.88 0.62 10.45
N VAL A 19 -78.25 -0.59 10.02
CA VAL A 19 -77.31 -1.69 9.80
C VAL A 19 -76.35 -1.37 8.66
N GLU A 20 -76.85 -0.84 7.54
CA GLU A 20 -76.02 -0.41 6.40
C GLU A 20 -75.03 0.70 6.78
N ALA A 21 -75.48 1.70 7.54
CA ALA A 21 -74.59 2.75 8.04
C ALA A 21 -73.51 2.20 9.00
N LEU A 22 -73.86 1.24 9.87
CA LEU A 22 -72.92 0.61 10.79
C LEU A 22 -71.88 -0.24 10.04
N VAL A 23 -72.31 -0.99 9.03
CA VAL A 23 -71.44 -1.77 8.14
C VAL A 23 -70.52 -0.85 7.36
N ALA A 24 -71.04 0.23 6.77
CA ALA A 24 -70.24 1.21 6.03
C ALA A 24 -69.18 1.91 6.91
N ALA A 25 -69.54 2.28 8.14
CA ALA A 25 -68.60 2.85 9.09
C ALA A 25 -67.53 1.83 9.53
N ARG A 26 -67.93 0.56 9.74
CA ARG A 26 -67.01 -0.52 10.11
C ARG A 26 -66.07 -0.88 8.97
N THR A 27 -66.54 -0.94 7.73
CA THR A 27 -65.73 -1.21 6.55
C THR A 27 -64.75 -0.08 6.28
N ALA A 28 -65.18 1.19 6.38
CA ALA A 28 -64.30 2.35 6.25
C ALA A 28 -63.19 2.39 7.32
N LYS A 29 -63.51 2.00 8.56
CA LYS A 29 -62.51 1.88 9.63
C LYS A 29 -61.50 0.75 9.34
N LEU A 30 -61.98 -0.42 8.92
CA LEU A 30 -61.10 -1.56 8.59
C LEU A 30 -60.22 -1.26 7.38
N THR A 31 -60.71 -0.58 6.35
CA THR A 31 -59.91 -0.22 5.18
C THR A 31 -58.81 0.78 5.52
N ALA A 32 -59.11 1.76 6.39
CA ALA A 32 -58.13 2.72 6.88
C ALA A 32 -57.03 2.06 7.75
N GLU A 33 -57.40 1.12 8.64
CA GLU A 33 -56.43 0.34 9.42
C GLU A 33 -55.56 -0.54 8.51
N LEU A 34 -56.14 -1.22 7.52
CA LEU A 34 -55.39 -2.05 6.56
C LEU A 34 -54.44 -1.23 5.68
N SER A 35 -54.81 -0.02 5.27
CA SER A 35 -53.91 0.85 4.49
C SER A 35 -52.72 1.31 5.32
N LEU A 36 -52.94 1.65 6.59
CA LEU A 36 -51.89 2.05 7.53
C LEU A 36 -50.89 0.91 7.77
N GLU A 37 -51.40 -0.32 7.94
CA GLU A 37 -50.55 -1.51 8.12
C GLU A 37 -49.76 -1.85 6.85
N ARG A 38 -50.39 -1.74 5.66
CA ARG A 38 -49.71 -1.92 4.37
C ARG A 38 -48.59 -0.91 4.19
N ASP A 39 -48.84 0.37 4.45
CA ASP A 39 -47.84 1.42 4.35
C ASP A 39 -46.68 1.20 5.32
N ALA A 40 -46.97 0.80 6.57
CA ALA A 40 -45.94 0.46 7.56
C ALA A 40 -45.09 -0.74 7.10
N ARG A 41 -45.72 -1.77 6.54
CA ARG A 41 -45.03 -2.95 6.01
C ARG A 41 -44.15 -2.62 4.81
N THR A 42 -44.65 -1.85 3.85
CA THR A 42 -43.86 -1.41 2.69
C THR A 42 -42.67 -0.55 3.12
N ARG A 43 -42.85 0.37 4.08
CA ARG A 43 -41.74 1.14 4.66
C ARG A 43 -40.70 0.24 5.35
N ALA A 44 -41.14 -0.75 6.12
CA ALA A 44 -40.23 -1.69 6.78
C ALA A 44 -39.45 -2.56 5.78
N GLU A 45 -40.09 -3.00 4.68
CA GLU A 45 -39.44 -3.73 3.59
C GLU A 45 -38.43 -2.86 2.85
N GLN A 46 -38.76 -1.60 2.57
CA GLN A 46 -37.83 -0.63 1.98
C GLN A 46 -36.62 -0.37 2.88
N LEU A 47 -36.84 -0.18 4.19
CA LEU A 47 -35.76 0.04 5.16
C LEU A 47 -34.85 -1.19 5.26
N ARG A 48 -35.43 -2.39 5.34
CA ARG A 48 -34.68 -3.66 5.38
C ARG A 48 -33.87 -3.87 4.10
N ALA A 49 -34.46 -3.59 2.93
CA ALA A 49 -33.76 -3.70 1.66
C ALA A 49 -32.60 -2.68 1.58
N GLY A 50 -32.79 -1.47 2.12
CA GLY A 50 -31.72 -0.47 2.27
C GLY A 50 -30.58 -0.98 3.15
N VAL A 51 -30.88 -1.47 4.36
CA VAL A 51 -29.89 -2.04 5.30
C VAL A 51 -29.15 -3.23 4.69
N ALA A 52 -29.86 -4.14 4.03
CA ALA A 52 -29.24 -5.31 3.39
C ALA A 52 -28.28 -4.91 2.26
N ARG A 53 -28.67 -3.96 1.40
CA ARG A 53 -27.77 -3.42 0.37
C ARG A 53 -26.53 -2.79 0.97
N HIS A 54 -26.69 -2.02 2.04
CA HIS A 54 -25.57 -1.38 2.73
C HIS A 54 -24.63 -2.39 3.38
N ALA A 55 -25.18 -3.45 4.00
CA ALA A 55 -24.40 -4.55 4.56
C ALA A 55 -23.61 -5.31 3.50
N SER A 56 -24.22 -5.68 2.37
CA SER A 56 -23.50 -6.36 1.26
C SER A 56 -22.39 -5.49 0.66
N ARG A 57 -22.60 -4.18 0.59
CA ARG A 57 -21.59 -3.22 0.10
C ARG A 57 -20.41 -3.11 1.08
N LEU A 58 -20.66 -3.10 2.40
CA LEU A 58 -19.63 -3.15 3.44
C LEU A 58 -18.87 -4.48 3.46
N GLU A 59 -19.54 -5.59 3.16
CA GLU A 59 -18.92 -6.92 3.10
C GLU A 59 -17.95 -7.02 1.91
N LEU A 60 -18.36 -6.55 0.72
CA LEU A 60 -17.47 -6.45 -0.45
C LEU A 60 -16.26 -5.56 -0.19
N LEU A 61 -16.47 -4.40 0.45
CA LEU A 61 -15.38 -3.54 0.89
C LEU A 61 -14.43 -4.28 1.83
N THR A 62 -14.96 -4.94 2.85
CA THR A 62 -14.15 -5.65 3.85
C THR A 62 -13.33 -6.76 3.18
N GLN A 63 -13.93 -7.50 2.25
CA GLN A 63 -13.26 -8.57 1.53
C GLN A 63 -12.11 -8.03 0.67
N LEU A 64 -12.35 -6.98 -0.12
CA LEU A 64 -11.31 -6.35 -0.95
C LEU A 64 -10.17 -5.75 -0.11
N ILE A 65 -10.51 -5.17 1.06
CA ILE A 65 -9.54 -4.63 2.02
C ILE A 65 -8.68 -5.74 2.61
N LEU A 66 -9.27 -6.89 2.94
CA LEU A 66 -8.54 -8.05 3.42
C LEU A 66 -7.61 -8.62 2.33
N ASP A 67 -8.08 -8.68 1.09
CA ASP A 67 -7.26 -9.14 -0.04
C ASP A 67 -6.02 -8.23 -0.24
N PHE A 68 -6.17 -6.91 -0.08
CA PHE A 68 -5.05 -5.96 -0.13
C PHE A 68 -3.95 -6.25 0.91
N SER A 69 -4.31 -6.76 2.09
CA SER A 69 -3.35 -7.00 3.18
C SER A 69 -2.36 -8.14 2.92
N THR A 70 -2.66 -9.01 1.95
CA THR A 70 -1.80 -10.14 1.56
C THR A 70 -0.76 -9.76 0.51
N ILE A 71 -0.91 -8.58 -0.08
CA ILE A 71 -0.11 -8.14 -1.22
C ILE A 71 1.21 -7.56 -0.73
N ARG A 72 2.30 -7.99 -1.39
CA ARG A 72 3.67 -7.60 -1.01
C ARG A 72 4.29 -6.55 -1.92
N SER A 73 3.64 -6.19 -3.02
CA SER A 73 4.15 -5.19 -3.96
C SER A 73 3.14 -4.08 -4.24
N LEU A 74 3.64 -2.87 -4.49
CA LEU A 74 2.80 -1.74 -4.85
C LEU A 74 2.06 -1.99 -6.17
N SER A 75 2.70 -2.66 -7.15
CA SER A 75 2.09 -2.92 -8.45
C SER A 75 0.87 -3.85 -8.35
N GLU A 76 0.99 -4.98 -7.67
CA GLU A 76 -0.13 -5.92 -7.45
C GLU A 76 -1.28 -5.25 -6.70
N LEU A 77 -0.96 -4.37 -5.74
CA LEU A 77 -1.96 -3.66 -4.95
C LEU A 77 -2.79 -2.72 -5.83
N LEU A 78 -2.11 -1.96 -6.69
CA LEU A 78 -2.76 -1.02 -7.59
C LEU A 78 -3.61 -1.76 -8.64
N GLU A 79 -3.16 -2.91 -9.14
CA GLU A 79 -3.93 -3.74 -10.07
C GLU A 79 -5.22 -4.27 -9.43
N LEU A 80 -5.12 -4.81 -8.22
CA LEU A 80 -6.31 -5.28 -7.49
C LEU A 80 -7.26 -4.12 -7.17
N ALA A 81 -6.73 -2.94 -6.85
CA ALA A 81 -7.54 -1.76 -6.60
C ALA A 81 -8.27 -1.27 -7.85
N ALA A 82 -7.62 -1.31 -9.01
CA ALA A 82 -8.25 -1.04 -10.30
C ALA A 82 -9.43 -2.00 -10.54
N PHE A 83 -9.23 -3.30 -10.30
CA PHE A 83 -10.28 -4.31 -10.42
C PHE A 83 -11.44 -4.09 -9.43
N ALA A 84 -11.12 -3.72 -8.19
CA ALA A 84 -12.11 -3.37 -7.17
C ALA A 84 -12.98 -2.18 -7.59
N VAL A 85 -12.35 -1.13 -8.10
CA VAL A 85 -13.05 0.09 -8.55
C VAL A 85 -13.96 -0.22 -9.74
N ASP A 86 -13.51 -1.02 -10.69
CA ASP A 86 -14.33 -1.43 -11.84
C ASP A 86 -15.60 -2.19 -11.40
N GLN A 87 -15.47 -3.12 -10.45
CA GLN A 87 -16.62 -3.85 -9.91
C GLN A 87 -17.57 -2.99 -9.08
N LEU A 88 -17.03 -2.05 -8.30
CA LEU A 88 -17.82 -1.20 -7.41
C LEU A 88 -18.51 -0.05 -8.14
N PHE A 89 -17.95 0.41 -9.25
CA PHE A 89 -18.43 1.56 -10.01
C PHE A 89 -18.62 1.25 -11.49
N PRO A 90 -19.64 0.45 -11.88
CA PRO A 90 -19.85 0.05 -13.29
C PRO A 90 -20.12 1.23 -14.25
N ALA A 91 -20.53 2.39 -13.73
CA ALA A 91 -20.73 3.60 -14.51
C ALA A 91 -19.41 4.35 -14.82
N ALA A 92 -18.29 3.97 -14.18
CA ALA A 92 -16.99 4.56 -14.44
C ALA A 92 -16.47 4.10 -15.81
N ALA A 93 -16.29 5.06 -16.72
CA ALA A 93 -15.63 4.84 -18.00
C ALA A 93 -14.10 4.93 -17.88
N ARG A 94 -13.61 5.55 -16.79
CA ARG A 94 -12.19 5.68 -16.47
C ARG A 94 -11.97 5.63 -14.97
N SER A 95 -10.90 4.98 -14.53
CA SER A 95 -10.39 5.12 -13.16
C SER A 95 -8.88 5.37 -13.16
N SER A 96 -8.37 6.05 -12.14
CA SER A 96 -6.92 6.24 -12.00
C SER A 96 -6.47 6.39 -10.55
N VAL A 97 -5.22 5.98 -10.30
CA VAL A 97 -4.53 6.21 -9.04
C VAL A 97 -3.33 7.11 -9.29
N ALA A 98 -3.25 8.23 -8.56
CA ALA A 98 -2.11 9.12 -8.60
C ALA A 98 -1.48 9.23 -7.20
N LEU A 99 -0.16 9.15 -7.11
CA LEU A 99 0.57 9.26 -5.84
C LEU A 99 1.46 10.50 -5.86
N LEU A 100 1.62 11.12 -4.69
CA LEU A 100 2.44 12.31 -4.53
C LEU A 100 3.93 11.98 -4.76
N GLU A 101 4.62 12.80 -5.54
CA GLU A 101 6.08 12.69 -5.72
C GLU A 101 6.84 13.28 -4.53
N ASP A 102 8.10 12.87 -4.40
CA ASP A 102 9.05 13.46 -3.46
C ASP A 102 9.16 14.96 -3.71
N GLY A 103 8.87 15.77 -2.67
CA GLY A 103 8.81 17.23 -2.75
C GLY A 103 7.39 17.81 -2.87
N GLY A 104 6.36 16.99 -3.06
CA GLY A 104 4.95 17.37 -2.83
C GLY A 104 4.33 18.33 -3.85
N ALA A 105 5.06 18.71 -4.91
CA ALA A 105 4.57 19.68 -5.90
C ALA A 105 3.73 19.04 -7.02
N ARG A 106 3.91 17.75 -7.28
CA ARG A 106 3.26 17.02 -8.38
C ARG A 106 2.84 15.63 -7.92
N MET A 107 1.84 15.08 -8.60
CA MET A 107 1.47 13.67 -8.48
C MET A 107 1.81 12.93 -9.76
N ARG A 108 2.18 11.66 -9.62
CA ARG A 108 2.38 10.75 -10.74
C ARG A 108 1.20 9.80 -10.83
N LEU A 109 0.63 9.66 -12.02
CA LEU A 109 -0.36 8.62 -12.31
C LEU A 109 0.36 7.27 -12.37
N TYR A 110 -0.06 6.32 -11.54
CA TYR A 110 0.53 4.97 -11.51
C TYR A 110 -0.34 3.97 -12.27
N GLN A 111 -1.66 4.10 -12.12
CA GLN A 111 -2.62 3.23 -12.78
C GLN A 111 -3.69 4.07 -13.45
N VAL A 112 -4.04 3.68 -14.66
CA VAL A 112 -5.19 4.20 -15.40
C VAL A 112 -5.90 3.00 -16.02
N VAL A 113 -7.23 2.95 -15.87
CA VAL A 113 -8.11 1.96 -16.50
C VAL A 113 -9.17 2.71 -17.30
N GLY A 114 -9.51 2.22 -18.48
CA GLY A 114 -10.38 2.90 -19.44
C GLY A 114 -9.57 3.56 -20.56
N ASP A 115 -10.09 4.64 -21.13
CA ASP A 115 -9.34 5.44 -22.12
C ASP A 115 -8.06 5.98 -21.49
N ASP A 116 -6.90 5.59 -22.01
CA ASP A 116 -5.56 5.97 -21.55
C ASP A 116 -4.84 6.93 -22.53
N GLU A 117 -5.50 7.38 -23.62
CA GLU A 117 -4.87 8.30 -24.58
C GLU A 117 -4.56 9.67 -23.94
N VAL A 118 -5.45 10.11 -23.05
CA VAL A 118 -5.31 11.36 -22.31
C VAL A 118 -4.82 11.07 -20.90
N LEU A 119 -3.69 11.67 -20.52
CA LEU A 119 -3.04 11.47 -19.22
C LEU A 119 -2.77 9.98 -18.93
N PRO A 120 -1.86 9.34 -19.70
CA PRO A 120 -1.54 7.93 -19.50
C PRO A 120 -0.86 7.65 -18.16
N ALA A 121 -0.79 6.37 -17.79
CA ALA A 121 0.07 5.93 -16.70
C ALA A 121 1.51 6.47 -16.86
N GLY A 122 2.09 6.97 -15.77
CA GLY A 122 3.38 7.66 -15.73
C GLY A 122 3.30 9.19 -15.87
N SER A 123 2.17 9.74 -16.31
CA SER A 123 1.96 11.19 -16.45
C SER A 123 2.10 11.94 -15.11
N LEU A 124 2.64 13.15 -15.17
CA LEU A 124 2.75 14.05 -14.02
C LEU A 124 1.63 15.07 -14.07
N VAL A 125 0.87 15.15 -12.98
CA VAL A 125 -0.28 16.05 -12.83
C VAL A 125 -0.09 16.99 -11.65
N SER A 126 -0.72 18.15 -11.75
CA SER A 126 -0.73 19.13 -10.66
C SER A 126 -1.46 18.59 -9.44
N VAL A 127 -0.97 18.89 -8.24
CA VAL A 127 -1.70 18.60 -7.01
C VAL A 127 -2.98 19.45 -7.00
N PRO A 128 -4.16 18.87 -6.73
CA PRO A 128 -5.40 19.64 -6.58
C PRO A 128 -5.23 20.75 -5.55
N LYS A 129 -5.69 21.97 -5.84
CA LYS A 129 -5.47 23.14 -4.96
C LYS A 129 -6.00 22.93 -3.54
N ASP A 130 -7.11 22.21 -3.42
CA ASP A 130 -7.79 21.95 -2.15
C ASP A 130 -7.40 20.60 -1.53
N MET A 131 -6.28 20.00 -1.96
CA MET A 131 -5.88 18.65 -1.56
C MET A 131 -5.70 18.47 -0.05
N SER A 132 -5.21 19.51 0.65
CA SER A 132 -5.09 19.50 2.12
C SER A 132 -6.42 19.60 2.87
N GLN A 133 -7.50 19.98 2.17
CA GLN A 133 -8.86 20.14 2.70
C GLN A 133 -9.80 19.03 2.18
N LEU A 134 -9.29 18.07 1.41
CA LEU A 134 -10.02 16.86 1.03
C LEU A 134 -10.19 15.97 2.27
N ASP A 135 -11.18 16.29 3.10
CA ASP A 135 -11.65 15.43 4.20
C ASP A 135 -12.56 14.28 3.67
N GLY A 136 -12.78 14.24 2.35
CA GLY A 136 -13.60 13.24 1.66
C GLY A 136 -13.43 13.32 0.15
N ALA A 137 -14.23 12.54 -0.58
CA ALA A 137 -14.22 12.58 -2.04
C ALA A 137 -14.90 13.84 -2.57
N ALA A 138 -14.30 14.47 -3.58
CA ALA A 138 -14.81 15.66 -4.26
C ALA A 138 -15.29 15.30 -5.66
N ARG A 139 -16.50 15.74 -6.01
CA ARG A 139 -17.11 15.53 -7.31
C ARG A 139 -17.08 16.80 -8.16
N VAL A 140 -16.71 16.66 -9.42
CA VAL A 140 -16.61 17.73 -10.42
C VAL A 140 -17.37 17.32 -11.68
N ARG A 141 -18.35 18.14 -12.08
CA ARG A 141 -19.01 17.99 -13.37
C ARG A 141 -18.21 18.69 -14.46
N LEU A 142 -17.92 17.97 -15.54
CA LEU A 142 -17.14 18.42 -16.68
C LEU A 142 -18.08 18.71 -17.86
N GLY A 143 -18.21 19.96 -18.30
CA GLY A 143 -19.19 20.29 -19.35
C GLY A 143 -19.39 21.77 -19.62
N ALA A 144 -20.27 22.08 -20.58
CA ALA A 144 -20.54 23.43 -21.04
C ALA A 144 -21.10 24.31 -19.90
N GLY A 145 -20.27 25.21 -19.37
CA GLY A 145 -20.62 26.16 -18.32
C GLY A 145 -19.76 26.04 -17.05
N VAL A 146 -19.12 24.89 -16.82
CA VAL A 146 -18.15 24.71 -15.72
C VAL A 146 -16.75 24.92 -16.28
N ARG A 147 -16.03 25.95 -15.81
CA ARG A 147 -14.63 26.12 -16.18
C ARG A 147 -13.80 25.04 -15.47
N PRO A 148 -13.05 24.19 -16.19
CA PRO A 148 -12.13 23.26 -15.56
C PRO A 148 -11.16 24.02 -14.66
N SER A 149 -10.95 23.51 -13.45
CA SER A 149 -10.06 24.13 -12.45
C SER A 149 -8.58 23.95 -12.79
N SER A 150 -8.25 23.06 -13.74
CA SER A 150 -6.90 22.76 -14.18
C SER A 150 -6.84 22.30 -15.64
N VAL A 151 -5.63 22.26 -16.22
CA VAL A 151 -5.38 21.80 -17.59
C VAL A 151 -5.71 20.31 -17.73
N GLU A 152 -5.44 19.53 -16.68
CA GLU A 152 -5.74 18.11 -16.61
C GLU A 152 -7.27 17.86 -16.68
N MET A 153 -8.06 18.61 -15.90
CA MET A 153 -9.52 18.53 -15.94
C MET A 153 -10.08 18.93 -17.31
N GLN A 154 -9.44 19.89 -17.98
CA GLN A 154 -9.82 20.28 -19.33
C GLN A 154 -9.53 19.17 -20.35
N ALA A 155 -8.37 18.52 -20.25
CA ALA A 155 -8.00 17.40 -21.11
C ALA A 155 -8.99 16.24 -20.95
N LEU A 156 -9.35 15.89 -19.71
CA LEU A 156 -10.35 14.86 -19.41
C LEU A 156 -11.75 15.22 -19.96
N ALA A 157 -12.15 16.49 -19.89
CA ALA A 157 -13.41 16.94 -20.48
C ALA A 157 -13.42 16.85 -22.02
N VAL A 158 -12.28 17.13 -22.67
CA VAL A 158 -12.11 16.97 -24.13
C VAL A 158 -12.11 15.50 -24.54
N ALA A 159 -11.58 14.61 -23.68
CA ALA A 159 -11.67 13.16 -23.84
C ALA A 159 -13.09 12.58 -23.68
N GLY A 160 -14.08 13.44 -23.37
CA GLY A 160 -15.48 13.05 -23.31
C GLY A 160 -15.99 12.71 -21.91
N LEU A 161 -15.17 12.85 -20.86
CA LEU A 161 -15.65 12.72 -19.48
C LEU A 161 -16.54 13.90 -19.08
N ARG A 162 -17.61 13.60 -18.34
CA ARG A 162 -18.66 14.55 -17.94
C ARG A 162 -18.91 14.61 -16.44
N ASP A 163 -18.54 13.56 -15.71
CA ASP A 163 -18.69 13.48 -14.26
C ASP A 163 -17.46 12.79 -13.68
N PHE A 164 -16.83 13.41 -12.68
CA PHE A 164 -15.54 12.99 -12.18
C PHE A 164 -15.51 13.09 -10.66
N ILE A 165 -15.04 12.04 -9.98
CA ILE A 165 -14.88 12.02 -8.53
C ILE A 165 -13.41 11.77 -8.21
N THR A 166 -12.87 12.58 -7.30
CA THR A 166 -11.53 12.46 -6.73
C THR A 166 -11.64 12.17 -5.24
N ALA A 167 -11.23 10.98 -4.83
CA ALA A 167 -11.08 10.61 -3.42
C ALA A 167 -9.61 10.75 -2.98
N PRO A 168 -9.33 11.35 -1.81
CA PRO A 168 -7.98 11.40 -1.27
C PRO A 168 -7.55 10.00 -0.81
N LEU A 169 -6.29 9.66 -1.09
CA LEU A 169 -5.62 8.54 -0.43
C LEU A 169 -4.97 9.11 0.83
N GLN A 170 -5.63 8.97 1.99
CA GLN A 170 -5.15 9.53 3.25
C GLN A 170 -4.72 8.44 4.23
N SER A 171 -3.51 8.56 4.77
CA SER A 171 -2.99 7.66 5.81
C SER A 171 -2.39 8.51 6.93
N LYS A 172 -2.76 8.20 8.18
CA LYS A 172 -2.31 8.92 9.40
C LYS A 172 -2.49 10.45 9.30
N GLY A 173 -3.62 10.89 8.75
CA GLY A 173 -3.94 12.31 8.58
C GLY A 173 -3.21 13.02 7.44
N ARG A 174 -2.38 12.32 6.65
CA ARG A 174 -1.65 12.88 5.51
C ARG A 174 -2.16 12.31 4.19
N VAL A 175 -2.44 13.16 3.22
CA VAL A 175 -2.77 12.74 1.86
C VAL A 175 -1.49 12.31 1.14
N ILE A 176 -1.48 11.08 0.64
CA ILE A 176 -0.36 10.48 -0.09
C ILE A 176 -0.63 10.37 -1.60
N GLY A 177 -1.86 10.69 -2.03
CA GLY A 177 -2.29 10.59 -3.42
C GLY A 177 -3.80 10.78 -3.58
N THR A 178 -4.32 10.40 -4.74
CA THR A 178 -5.75 10.44 -5.08
C THR A 178 -6.16 9.19 -5.84
N LEU A 179 -7.35 8.68 -5.54
CA LEU A 179 -8.10 7.73 -6.36
C LEU A 179 -9.17 8.50 -7.12
N ASN A 180 -9.24 8.30 -8.43
CA ASN A 180 -10.15 9.04 -9.28
C ASN A 180 -11.00 8.10 -10.14
N ILE A 181 -12.26 8.48 -10.35
CA ILE A 181 -13.15 7.83 -11.31
C ILE A 181 -13.83 8.89 -12.18
N GLY A 182 -14.08 8.55 -13.44
CA GLY A 182 -14.72 9.42 -14.41
C GLY A 182 -15.73 8.66 -15.26
N ALA A 183 -16.84 9.31 -15.60
CA ALA A 183 -17.87 8.79 -16.48
C ALA A 183 -18.11 9.73 -17.67
N ALA A 184 -18.53 9.16 -18.80
CA ALA A 184 -18.86 9.92 -20.02
C ALA A 184 -20.25 10.57 -19.98
N THR A 185 -21.09 10.17 -19.02
CA THR A 185 -22.42 10.73 -18.80
C THR A 185 -22.40 11.74 -17.66
N SER A 186 -23.21 12.80 -17.76
CA SER A 186 -23.44 13.70 -16.64
C SER A 186 -24.26 13.00 -15.56
N ASP A 187 -23.98 13.31 -14.30
CA ASP A 187 -24.67 12.77 -13.14
C ASP A 187 -24.66 11.22 -13.05
N ALA A 188 -23.54 10.61 -13.46
CA ALA A 188 -23.35 9.16 -13.48
C ALA A 188 -23.24 8.54 -12.08
N PHE A 189 -22.73 9.32 -11.12
CA PHE A 189 -22.49 8.85 -9.75
C PHE A 189 -23.52 9.41 -8.76
N SER A 190 -23.86 8.63 -7.74
CA SER A 190 -24.68 9.08 -6.61
C SER A 190 -23.82 9.62 -5.46
N ASP A 191 -24.44 10.27 -4.47
CA ASP A 191 -23.72 10.70 -3.26
C ASP A 191 -23.18 9.50 -2.48
N ASP A 192 -23.91 8.38 -2.47
CA ASP A 192 -23.45 7.09 -1.91
C ASP A 192 -22.17 6.58 -2.61
N ASP A 193 -21.99 6.88 -3.91
CA ASP A 193 -20.79 6.50 -4.66
C ASP A 193 -19.60 7.39 -4.32
N VAL A 194 -19.84 8.68 -4.07
CA VAL A 194 -18.82 9.61 -3.57
C VAL A 194 -18.32 9.13 -2.20
N ASP A 195 -19.25 8.81 -1.28
CA ASP A 195 -18.90 8.29 0.04
C ASP A 195 -18.18 6.95 -0.08
N LEU A 196 -18.67 6.02 -0.93
CA LEU A 196 -18.01 4.74 -1.14
C LEU A 196 -16.57 4.92 -1.61
N LEU A 197 -16.33 5.78 -2.59
CA LEU A 197 -14.98 6.00 -3.14
C LEU A 197 -14.04 6.58 -2.09
N ALA A 198 -14.54 7.45 -1.20
CA ALA A 198 -13.78 7.97 -0.07
C ALA A 198 -13.32 6.83 0.87
N HIS A 199 -14.22 5.90 1.22
CA HIS A 199 -13.89 4.74 2.05
C HIS A 199 -12.85 3.83 1.39
N VAL A 200 -13.00 3.56 0.09
CA VAL A 200 -12.01 2.81 -0.70
C VAL A 200 -10.65 3.53 -0.67
N GLY A 201 -10.64 4.85 -0.85
CA GLY A 201 -9.43 5.66 -0.83
C GLY A 201 -8.66 5.59 0.50
N VAL A 202 -9.37 5.65 1.63
CA VAL A 202 -8.77 5.49 2.97
C VAL A 202 -8.12 4.11 3.11
N ALA A 203 -8.83 3.05 2.74
CA ALA A 203 -8.31 1.70 2.88
C ALA A 203 -7.13 1.41 1.93
N MET A 204 -7.19 1.92 0.70
CA MET A 204 -6.07 1.85 -0.24
C MET A 204 -4.84 2.58 0.29
N ALA A 205 -5.00 3.77 0.90
CA ALA A 205 -3.88 4.55 1.41
C ALA A 205 -3.10 3.81 2.50
N VAL A 206 -3.80 3.11 3.39
CA VAL A 206 -3.18 2.26 4.43
C VAL A 206 -2.35 1.15 3.79
N ASN A 207 -2.91 0.46 2.80
CA ASN A 207 -2.23 -0.65 2.12
C ASN A 207 -1.05 -0.18 1.26
N ILE A 208 -1.13 0.99 0.62
CA ILE A 208 -0.01 1.57 -0.15
C ILE A 208 1.17 1.91 0.77
N GLU A 209 0.92 2.52 1.93
CA GLU A 209 1.97 2.78 2.92
C GLU A 209 2.56 1.48 3.46
N PHE A 210 1.73 0.47 3.71
CA PHE A 210 2.19 -0.85 4.12
C PHE A 210 3.10 -1.50 3.07
N ALA A 211 2.65 -1.57 1.80
CA ALA A 211 3.42 -2.12 0.69
C ALA A 211 4.77 -1.40 0.53
N ARG A 212 4.79 -0.06 0.58
CA ARG A 212 6.03 0.73 0.55
C ARG A 212 6.97 0.44 1.71
N VAL A 213 6.44 0.18 2.92
CA VAL A 213 7.26 -0.21 4.08
C VAL A 213 7.84 -1.61 3.89
N VAL A 214 7.04 -2.57 3.44
CA VAL A 214 7.46 -3.95 3.17
C VAL A 214 8.55 -3.97 2.09
N GLU A 215 8.35 -3.30 0.96
CA GLU A 215 9.34 -3.23 -0.13
C GLU A 215 10.67 -2.62 0.33
N ARG A 216 10.63 -1.56 1.16
CA ARG A 216 11.86 -0.97 1.74
C ARG A 216 12.57 -1.93 2.67
N LEU A 217 11.82 -2.68 3.48
CA LEU A 217 12.40 -3.67 4.39
C LEU A 217 13.08 -4.81 3.61
N ASP A 218 12.42 -5.33 2.58
CA ASP A 218 12.97 -6.39 1.73
C ASP A 218 14.23 -5.93 0.98
N GLY A 219 14.22 -4.68 0.48
CA GLY A 219 15.40 -4.05 -0.12
C GLY A 219 16.56 -3.91 0.88
N ALA A 220 16.27 -3.43 2.09
CA ALA A 220 17.27 -3.28 3.16
C ALA A 220 17.88 -4.63 3.56
N ILE A 221 17.05 -5.64 3.81
CA ILE A 221 17.50 -7.01 4.14
C ILE A 221 18.37 -7.58 3.02
N SER A 222 17.93 -7.44 1.77
CA SER A 222 18.69 -7.91 0.60
C SER A 222 20.05 -7.22 0.48
N SER A 223 20.11 -5.91 0.73
CA SER A 223 21.36 -5.15 0.71
C SER A 223 22.30 -5.58 1.84
N GLN A 224 21.78 -5.76 3.06
CA GLN A 224 22.54 -6.17 4.22
C GLN A 224 23.08 -7.59 4.07
N HIS A 225 22.28 -8.49 3.50
CA HIS A 225 22.71 -9.85 3.18
C HIS A 225 23.89 -9.87 2.20
N LYS A 226 23.84 -9.05 1.14
CA LYS A 226 24.96 -8.92 0.19
C LYS A 226 26.23 -8.42 0.88
N THR A 227 26.12 -7.40 1.73
CA THR A 227 27.24 -6.85 2.49
C THR A 227 27.85 -7.89 3.44
N ASN A 228 27.01 -8.63 4.17
CA ASN A 228 27.46 -9.69 5.07
C ASN A 228 28.21 -10.80 4.33
N LEU A 229 27.71 -11.21 3.16
CA LEU A 229 28.38 -12.20 2.32
C LEU A 229 29.73 -11.69 1.80
N ALA A 230 29.82 -10.42 1.39
CA ALA A 230 31.07 -9.81 0.95
C ALA A 230 32.09 -9.75 2.10
N LEU A 231 31.67 -9.29 3.29
CA LEU A 231 32.52 -9.22 4.46
C LEU A 231 33.00 -10.61 4.91
N ALA A 232 32.11 -11.61 4.90
CA ALA A 232 32.48 -12.99 5.23
C ALA A 232 33.52 -13.57 4.26
N ARG A 233 33.49 -13.17 2.98
CA ARG A 233 34.53 -13.55 2.00
C ARG A 233 35.86 -12.88 2.33
N GLU A 234 35.85 -11.57 2.59
CA GLU A 234 37.06 -10.82 2.93
C GLU A 234 37.72 -11.35 4.22
N LEU A 235 36.93 -11.63 5.25
CA LEU A 235 37.44 -12.19 6.51
C LEU A 235 38.13 -13.54 6.29
N ARG A 236 37.54 -14.44 5.51
CA ARG A 236 38.15 -15.74 5.17
C ARG A 236 39.46 -15.59 4.40
N GLU A 237 39.54 -14.61 3.50
CA GLU A 237 40.77 -14.33 2.74
C GLU A 237 41.87 -13.80 3.66
N ARG A 238 41.54 -12.86 4.56
CA ARG A 238 42.48 -12.33 5.56
C ARG A 238 42.96 -13.42 6.52
N GLU A 239 42.06 -14.28 7.01
CA GLU A 239 42.42 -15.41 7.88
C GLU A 239 43.42 -16.35 7.21
N ARG A 240 43.19 -16.72 5.94
CA ARG A 240 44.14 -17.54 5.17
C ARG A 240 45.49 -16.87 4.98
N ALA A 241 45.50 -15.58 4.62
CA ALA A 241 46.73 -14.82 4.44
C ALA A 241 47.54 -14.74 5.74
N GLN A 242 46.86 -14.52 6.88
CA GLN A 242 47.50 -14.52 8.21
C GLN A 242 48.04 -15.89 8.60
N GLN A 243 47.33 -16.97 8.30
CA GLN A 243 47.83 -18.33 8.54
C GLN A 243 49.11 -18.61 7.74
N VAL A 244 49.12 -18.31 6.45
CA VAL A 244 50.30 -18.47 5.59
C VAL A 244 51.46 -17.61 6.08
N ALA A 245 51.20 -16.37 6.51
CA ALA A 245 52.22 -15.49 7.06
C ALA A 245 52.84 -16.06 8.36
N ARG A 246 52.00 -16.53 9.29
CA ARG A 246 52.46 -17.15 10.55
C ARG A 246 53.27 -18.42 10.31
N GLU A 247 52.88 -19.23 9.33
CA GLU A 247 53.60 -20.44 8.98
C GLU A 247 54.97 -20.12 8.38
N ARG A 248 55.06 -19.13 7.49
CA ARG A 248 56.34 -18.63 6.97
C ARG A 248 57.24 -18.07 8.07
N GLU A 249 56.70 -17.29 9.01
CA GLU A 249 57.47 -16.77 10.14
C GLU A 249 58.05 -17.89 11.01
N ARG A 250 57.26 -18.94 11.28
CA ARG A 250 57.77 -20.12 12.01
C ARG A 250 58.89 -20.82 11.25
N GLN A 251 58.70 -21.04 9.94
CA GLN A 251 59.69 -21.70 9.10
C GLN A 251 61.00 -20.90 9.03
N LEU A 252 60.92 -19.58 8.92
CA LEU A 252 62.08 -18.69 8.96
C LEU A 252 62.79 -18.73 10.32
N ALA A 253 62.04 -18.76 11.42
CA ALA A 253 62.62 -18.86 12.77
C ALA A 253 63.35 -20.19 12.98
N GLU A 254 62.78 -21.30 12.50
CA GLU A 254 63.41 -22.62 12.53
C GLU A 254 64.68 -22.66 11.67
N GLN A 255 64.62 -22.18 10.42
CA GLN A 255 65.78 -22.07 9.53
C GLN A 255 66.89 -21.22 10.15
N HIS A 256 66.53 -20.09 10.78
CA HIS A 256 67.50 -19.20 11.41
C HIS A 256 68.15 -19.87 12.64
N ALA A 257 67.40 -20.61 13.44
CA ALA A 257 67.93 -21.38 14.57
C ALA A 257 68.89 -22.49 14.11
N GLU A 258 68.55 -23.21 13.04
CA GLU A 258 69.41 -24.24 12.45
C GLU A 258 70.70 -23.64 11.86
N LEU A 259 70.60 -22.52 11.14
CA LEU A 259 71.76 -21.80 10.62
C LEU A 259 72.71 -21.33 11.75
N LEU A 260 72.16 -20.88 12.89
CA LEU A 260 72.97 -20.51 14.06
C LEU A 260 73.66 -21.73 14.68
N ALA A 261 72.98 -22.86 14.80
CA ALA A 261 73.55 -24.12 15.31
C ALA A 261 74.66 -24.68 14.40
N MET A 262 74.55 -24.49 13.09
CA MET A 262 75.56 -24.86 12.09
C MET A 262 76.68 -23.81 11.94
N SER A 263 76.49 -22.61 12.50
CA SER A 263 77.52 -21.58 12.51
C SER A 263 78.59 -21.91 13.54
N THR A 264 79.82 -21.53 13.24
CA THR A 264 80.97 -21.94 14.04
C THR A 264 80.96 -21.22 15.39
N PRO A 265 80.88 -21.92 16.53
CA PRO A 265 80.69 -21.28 17.83
C PRO A 265 81.95 -20.51 18.22
N LEU A 266 81.79 -19.26 18.65
CA LEU A 266 82.84 -18.52 19.35
C LEU A 266 83.00 -19.13 20.75
N LEU A 267 84.13 -19.78 21.00
CA LEU A 267 84.45 -20.41 22.28
C LEU A 267 85.27 -19.45 23.14
N PRO A 268 84.79 -19.04 24.33
CA PRO A 268 85.60 -18.29 25.27
C PRO A 268 86.61 -19.23 25.96
N ILE A 269 87.90 -18.84 25.97
CA ILE A 269 88.98 -19.61 26.63
C ILE A 269 89.64 -18.79 27.77
N GLY A 270 89.11 -17.59 28.08
CA GLY A 270 89.54 -16.75 29.19
C GLY A 270 88.83 -15.39 29.22
N GLU A 271 89.13 -14.53 30.20
CA GLU A 271 88.44 -13.24 30.43
C GLU A 271 88.55 -12.22 29.28
N ALA A 272 89.48 -12.42 28.33
CA ALA A 272 89.67 -11.54 27.18
C ALA A 272 90.01 -12.26 25.86
N VAL A 273 89.78 -13.58 25.76
CA VAL A 273 90.17 -14.39 24.59
C VAL A 273 88.99 -15.21 24.07
N LEU A 274 88.54 -14.86 22.86
CA LEU A 274 87.53 -15.58 22.07
C LEU A 274 88.22 -16.33 20.93
N VAL A 275 87.86 -17.59 20.72
CA VAL A 275 88.40 -18.42 19.64
C VAL A 275 87.27 -18.90 18.73
N LEU A 276 87.39 -18.59 17.43
CA LEU A 276 86.52 -19.12 16.39
C LEU A 276 87.23 -20.31 15.71
N PRO A 277 86.81 -21.56 15.91
CA PRO A 277 87.47 -22.71 15.29
C PRO A 277 87.16 -22.75 13.78
N LEU A 278 88.06 -22.28 12.93
CA LEU A 278 87.85 -22.26 11.48
C LEU A 278 87.78 -23.67 10.88
N VAL A 279 86.60 -24.09 10.44
CA VAL A 279 86.43 -25.27 9.58
C VAL A 279 85.95 -24.80 8.20
N GLY A 280 86.82 -24.91 7.20
CA GLY A 280 86.56 -24.52 5.80
C GLY A 280 87.15 -23.16 5.39
N VAL A 281 86.82 -22.71 4.18
CA VAL A 281 87.40 -21.52 3.53
C VAL A 281 86.67 -20.23 3.94
N LEU A 282 87.43 -19.15 4.17
CA LEU A 282 86.93 -17.84 4.60
C LEU A 282 86.27 -17.10 3.42
N SER A 283 84.96 -16.84 3.48
CA SER A 283 84.23 -16.06 2.46
C SER A 283 84.12 -14.58 2.84
N ARG A 284 83.93 -13.69 1.85
CA ARG A 284 83.81 -12.23 2.06
C ARG A 284 82.72 -11.82 3.06
N GLU A 285 81.59 -12.53 3.11
CA GLU A 285 80.52 -12.26 4.09
C GLU A 285 80.92 -12.61 5.53
N ARG A 286 81.84 -13.57 5.72
CA ARG A 286 82.33 -13.97 7.05
C ARG A 286 83.36 -12.99 7.61
N THR A 287 84.17 -12.38 6.74
CA THR A 287 85.16 -11.36 7.13
C THR A 287 84.48 -10.10 7.68
N THR A 288 83.32 -9.73 7.14
CA THR A 288 82.57 -8.54 7.59
C THR A 288 82.00 -8.72 9.00
N ARG A 289 81.52 -9.91 9.35
CA ARG A 289 80.98 -10.21 10.69
C ARG A 289 82.06 -10.22 11.79
N LEU A 290 83.31 -10.54 11.46
CA LEU A 290 84.43 -10.47 12.40
C LEU A 290 84.75 -9.03 12.81
N ALA A 291 84.50 -8.05 11.94
CA ALA A 291 84.76 -6.64 12.23
C ALA A 291 83.69 -5.99 13.13
N GLU A 292 82.47 -6.53 13.16
CA GLU A 292 81.35 -5.98 13.96
C GLU A 292 81.36 -6.41 15.44
N VAL A 293 82.05 -7.50 15.78
CA VAL A 293 82.06 -8.09 17.14
C VAL A 293 83.34 -7.75 17.92
N ALA A 294 84.34 -7.13 17.27
CA ALA A 294 85.57 -6.72 17.92
C ALA A 294 85.33 -5.44 18.76
N PRO A 295 85.49 -5.48 20.10
CA PRO A 295 85.56 -4.25 20.87
C PRO A 295 86.82 -3.49 20.46
N ALA A 296 86.70 -2.16 20.34
CA ALA A 296 87.82 -1.26 20.08
C ALA A 296 88.89 -1.32 21.17
#